data_AF-A0A844ABG1-F1
#
_entry.id   AF-A0A844ABG1-F1
#
_cell.length_a   1.000
_cell.length_b   1.000
_cell.length_c   1.000
_cell.angle_alpha   90.00
_cell.angle_beta   90.00
_cell.angle_gamma   90.00
#
_symmetry.space_group_name_H-M   'P 1'
#
loop_
_entity.id
_entity.type
_entity.pdbx_description
1 polymer ?
#
loop_
_entity_poly.entity_id
_entity_poly.type
_entity_poly.pdbx_seq_one_letter_code
_entity_poly.pdbx_strand_id
1 'polypeptide(L)' 'MSLIDTAEQFFTHYSNRDVDAMVSLFTDDGTINYYPADLRGRASEAGRGIWGALIDVFPDLTNEVTATYGSADGKIRDG' A
#
# COMPACT_ATOMS: atom_id res chain seq x y z
N MET A 1 13.89 -10.07 -2.96
CA MET A 1 13.23 -8.83 -3.44
C MET A 1 13.64 -7.72 -2.49
N SER A 2 14.07 -6.57 -3.01
CA SER A 2 14.41 -5.42 -2.16
C SER A 2 13.14 -4.77 -1.60
N LEU A 3 13.26 -3.95 -0.54
CA LEU A 3 12.11 -3.19 -0.04
C LEU A 3 11.57 -2.19 -1.07
N ILE A 4 12.45 -1.65 -1.92
CA ILE A 4 12.08 -0.77 -3.03
C ILE A 4 11.25 -1.55 -4.05
N ASP A 5 11.72 -2.74 -4.45
CA ASP A 5 11.01 -3.59 -5.43
C ASP A 5 9.62 -3.98 -4.92
N THR A 6 9.48 -4.26 -3.61
CA THR A 6 8.19 -4.56 -2.99
C THR A 6 7.26 -3.36 -2.99
N ALA A 7 7.76 -2.17 -2.68
CA ALA A 7 6.96 -0.95 -2.73
C ALA A 7 6.49 -0.63 -4.16
N GLU A 8 7.37 -0.77 -5.16
CA GLU A 8 7.03 -0.56 -6.57
C GLU A 8 5.97 -1.56 -7.06
N GLN A 9 6.08 -2.83 -6.66
CA GLN A 9 5.08 -3.84 -7.00
C GLN A 9 3.73 -3.56 -6.36
N PHE A 10 3.71 -3.09 -5.10
CA PHE A 10 2.47 -2.69 -4.45
C PHE A 10 1.72 -1.61 -5.25
N PHE A 11 2.40 -0.54 -5.67
CA PHE A 11 1.76 0.52 -6.47
C PHE A 11 1.43 0.06 -7.89
N THR A 12 2.20 -0.86 -8.46
CA THR A 12 1.86 -1.50 -9.75
C THR A 12 0.54 -2.26 -9.67
N HIS A 13 0.35 -3.09 -8.63
CA HIS A 13 -0.91 -3.80 -8.42
C HIS A 13 -2.07 -2.84 -8.14
N TYR A 14 -1.80 -1.74 -7.42
CA TYR A 14 -2.81 -0.71 -7.18
C TYR A 14 -3.29 -0.05 -8.47
N SER A 15 -2.38 0.34 -9.37
CA SER A 15 -2.72 0.87 -10.70
C SER A 15 -3.46 -0.14 -11.57
N ASN A 16 -3.18 -1.43 -11.40
CA ASN A 16 -3.89 -2.53 -12.07
C ASN A 16 -5.22 -2.93 -11.38
N ARG A 17 -5.58 -2.28 -10.26
CA ARG A 17 -6.79 -2.55 -9.47
C ARG A 17 -6.84 -3.97 -8.89
N ASP A 18 -5.68 -4.54 -8.63
CA ASP A 18 -5.53 -5.89 -8.09
C ASP A 18 -5.27 -5.85 -6.58
N VAL A 19 -6.35 -5.68 -5.81
CA VAL A 19 -6.29 -5.56 -4.34
C VAL A 19 -5.77 -6.84 -3.69
N ASP A 20 -6.09 -8.01 -4.25
CA ASP A 20 -5.62 -9.29 -3.70
C ASP A 20 -4.09 -9.40 -3.87
N ALA A 21 -3.55 -9.01 -5.02
CA ALA A 21 -2.10 -8.96 -5.22
C ALA A 21 -1.41 -7.92 -4.33
N MET A 22 -2.02 -6.74 -4.12
CA MET A 22 -1.50 -5.73 -3.19
C MET A 22 -1.35 -6.29 -1.77
N VAL A 23 -2.39 -6.96 -1.27
CA VAL A 23 -2.41 -7.54 0.09
C VAL A 23 -1.44 -8.71 0.21
N SER A 24 -1.21 -9.48 -0.86
CA SER A 24 -0.29 -10.62 -0.86
C SER A 24 1.17 -10.25 -0.59
N LEU A 25 1.53 -8.97 -0.74
CA LEU A 25 2.88 -8.46 -0.47
C LEU A 25 3.14 -8.22 1.03
N PHE A 26 2.12 -8.28 1.88
CA PHE A 26 2.24 -8.12 3.32
C PHE A 26 2.49 -9.47 4.00
N THR A 27 3.14 -9.43 5.16
CA THR A 27 3.16 -10.59 6.07
C THR A 27 1.78 -10.81 6.68
N ASP A 28 1.52 -12.00 7.22
CA ASP A 28 0.22 -12.35 7.83
C ASP A 28 -0.19 -11.40 8.98
N ASP A 29 0.80 -10.87 9.69
CA ASP A 29 0.68 -9.90 10.78
C ASP A 29 0.90 -8.44 10.33
N GLY A 30 1.10 -8.22 9.03
CA GLY A 30 1.34 -6.92 8.44
C GLY A 30 0.18 -5.97 8.71
N THR A 31 0.49 -4.79 9.25
CA THR A 31 -0.50 -3.75 9.55
C THR A 31 -0.33 -2.54 8.67
N ILE A 32 -1.44 -1.85 8.40
CA ILE A 32 -1.43 -0.52 7.79
C ILE A 32 -1.86 0.53 8.81
N ASN A 33 -1.38 1.76 8.58
CA ASN A 33 -1.86 2.95 9.24
C ASN A 33 -2.25 3.97 8.16
N TYR A 34 -3.55 4.10 7.89
CA TYR A 34 -4.08 5.01 6.89
C TYR A 34 -4.52 6.31 7.56
N TYR A 35 -3.57 7.24 7.64
CA TYR A 35 -3.71 8.51 8.34
C TYR A 35 -4.93 9.36 7.93
N PRO A 36 -5.29 9.48 6.63
CA PRO A 36 -6.41 10.34 6.22
C PRO A 36 -7.77 9.97 6.84
N ALA A 37 -7.94 8.72 7.29
CA ALA A 37 -9.18 8.23 7.89
C ALA A 37 -8.99 7.68 9.31
N ASP A 38 -7.83 7.93 9.94
CA ASP A 38 -7.44 7.36 11.25
C ASP A 38 -7.69 5.84 11.35
N LEU A 39 -7.47 5.13 10.23
CA LEU A 39 -7.73 3.69 10.17
C LEU A 39 -6.43 2.91 10.37
N ARG A 40 -6.41 2.08 11.41
CA ARG A 40 -5.32 1.15 11.69
C ARG A 40 -5.84 -0.27 11.78
N GLY A 41 -5.11 -1.22 11.20
CA GLY A 41 -5.47 -2.62 11.29
C GLY A 41 -4.61 -3.51 10.41
N ARG A 42 -4.98 -4.79 10.31
CA ARG A 42 -4.32 -5.75 9.42
C ARG A 42 -4.50 -5.33 7.97
N ALA A 43 -3.44 -5.42 7.16
CA ALA A 43 -3.49 -5.10 5.74
C ALA A 43 -4.55 -5.92 5.01
N SER A 44 -4.71 -7.20 5.40
CA SER A 44 -5.70 -8.13 4.84
C SER A 44 -7.16 -7.73 5.07
N GLU A 45 -7.44 -6.91 6.08
CA GLU A 45 -8.79 -6.47 6.42
C GLU A 45 -8.97 -4.97 6.15
N ALA A 46 -8.21 -4.15 6.86
CA ALA A 46 -8.28 -2.69 6.78
C ALA A 46 -7.80 -2.18 5.41
N GLY A 47 -6.69 -2.75 4.90
CA GLY A 47 -6.14 -2.37 3.60
C GLY A 47 -7.07 -2.74 2.47
N ARG A 48 -7.52 -4.00 2.45
CA ARG A 48 -8.51 -4.47 1.46
C ARG A 48 -9.75 -3.58 1.42
N GLY A 49 -10.27 -3.19 2.59
CA GLY A 49 -11.43 -2.30 2.69
C GLY A 49 -11.20 -0.92 2.07
N ILE A 50 -10.09 -0.26 2.41
CA ILE A 50 -9.79 1.09 1.89
C ILE A 50 -9.52 1.05 0.38
N TRP A 51 -8.57 0.22 -0.07
CA TRP A 51 -8.16 0.24 -1.48
C TRP A 51 -9.29 -0.24 -2.40
N GLY A 52 -10.08 -1.23 -1.98
CA GLY A 52 -11.29 -1.64 -2.69
C GLY A 52 -12.29 -0.50 -2.83
N ALA A 53 -12.60 0.19 -1.73
CA ALA A 53 -13.54 1.32 -1.76
C ALA A 53 -13.04 2.48 -2.64
N LEU A 54 -11.73 2.79 -2.63
CA LEU A 54 -11.16 3.83 -3.48
C LEU A 54 -11.26 3.47 -4.96
N ILE A 55 -10.98 2.23 -5.33
CA ILE A 55 -11.11 1.74 -6.72
C ILE A 55 -12.57 1.77 -7.18
N ASP A 56 -13.50 1.37 -6.30
CA ASP A 56 -14.93 1.34 -6.62
C ASP A 56 -15.52 2.75 -6.81
N VAL A 57 -15.11 3.71 -5.97
CA VAL A 57 -15.62 5.09 -6.02
C VAL A 57 -14.96 5.90 -7.14
N PHE A 58 -13.69 5.64 -7.46
CA PHE A 58 -12.91 6.35 -8.46
C PHE A 58 -12.49 5.39 -9.59
N PRO A 59 -13.38 5.13 -10.58
CA PRO A 59 -13.15 4.15 -11.63
C PRO A 59 -12.09 4.59 -12.64
N ASP A 60 -11.48 5.76 -12.50
CA ASP A 60 -10.36 6.29 -13.27
C ASP A 60 -9.12 6.56 -12.39
N LEU A 61 -9.11 6.04 -11.16
CA LEU A 61 -7.99 6.18 -10.24
C LEU A 61 -6.68 5.69 -10.87
N THR A 62 -5.69 6.58 -10.85
CA THR A 62 -4.30 6.28 -11.21
C THR A 62 -3.39 6.67 -10.06
N ASN A 63 -2.27 5.95 -9.92
CA ASN A 63 -1.19 6.32 -9.01
C ASN A 63 0.11 6.45 -9.80
N GLU A 64 0.80 7.57 -9.61
CA GLU A 64 2.13 7.82 -10.17
C GLU A 64 3.15 7.86 -9.03
N VAL A 65 4.11 6.94 -9.04
CA VAL A 65 5.22 6.94 -8.09
C VAL A 65 6.30 7.87 -8.63
N THR A 66 6.50 9.01 -7.97
CA THR A 66 7.47 10.02 -8.41
C THR A 66 8.87 9.80 -7.85
N ALA A 67 8.99 9.17 -6.68
CA ALA A 67 10.24 8.78 -6.08
C ALA A 67 10.06 7.65 -5.06
N THR A 68 11.02 6.73 -5.00
CA THR A 68 11.11 5.68 -3.99
C THR A 68 12.46 5.78 -3.28
N TYR A 69 12.45 5.79 -1.95
CA TYR A 69 13.66 5.87 -1.14
C TYR A 69 13.76 4.64 -0.23
N GLY A 70 14.84 3.88 -0.36
CA GLY A 70 15.18 2.81 0.57
C GLY A 70 16.06 3.34 1.69
N SER A 71 15.71 3.06 2.95
CA SER A 71 16.61 3.24 4.09
C SER A 71 16.97 1.87 4.64
N ALA A 72 18.28 1.61 4.76
CA ALA A 72 18.80 0.36 5.31
C ALA A 72 18.69 0.28 6.84
N ASP A 73 18.38 1.42 7.50
CA ASP A 73 18.42 1.60 8.94
C ASP A 73 17.04 1.52 9.63
N GLY A 74 15.95 1.30 8.87
CA GLY A 74 14.61 1.04 9.41
C GLY A 74 14.01 2.18 10.24
N LYS A 75 14.64 3.37 10.25
CA LYS A 75 14.12 4.54 10.96
C LYS A 75 13.27 5.37 10.01
N ILE A 76 11.97 5.40 10.29
CA ILE A 76 11.08 6.43 9.74
C ILE A 76 11.60 7.77 10.26
N ARG A 77 11.99 8.65 9.33
CA ARG A 77 12.29 10.05 9.65
C ARG A 77 10.97 10.79 9.58
N ASP A 78 10.32 10.97 10.73
CA ASP A 78 9.25 11.95 10.88
C ASP A 78 9.76 13.32 10.40
N GLY A 79 9.05 13.90 9.44
CA GLY A 79 9.26 15.25 8.92
C GLY A 79 8.33 16.24 9.60
#